data_AF-W9WXP7-F1
#
_entry.id   AF-W9WXP7-F1
#
_cell.length_a   1.000
_cell.length_b   1.000
_cell.length_c   1.000
_cell.angle_alpha   90.00
_cell.angle_beta   90.00
_cell.angle_gamma   90.00
#
_symmetry.space_group_name_H-M   'P 1'
#
loop_
_entity.id
_entity.type
_entity.pdbx_description
1 polymer ?
#
loop_
_entity_poly.entity_id
_entity_poly.type
_entity_poly.pdbx_seq_one_letter_code
_entity_poly.pdbx_strand_id
1 'polypeptide(L)'
;VIPAEDPQLHLIFHHGKIYTKPVPTCLFNHQFWSTYLCSRTKHWGSRRTSGSFMRSYSFSIRHPLDLKLAKQYHLIAAEIDWVRWSEFIARFRDIDDEEVSKRYHFRQFRVSRLNWLVR
;
A
#
# COMPACT_ATOMS: atom_id res chain seq x y z
N VAL A 1 5.11 14.33 -2.20
CA VAL A 1 4.51 13.02 -2.54
C VAL A 1 3.67 13.21 -3.78
N ILE A 2 3.72 12.28 -4.74
CA ILE A 2 3.01 12.35 -6.02
C ILE A 2 2.14 11.09 -6.15
N PRO A 3 0.81 11.22 -6.23
CA PRO A 3 -0.07 10.11 -6.56
C PRO A 3 0.28 9.49 -7.92
N ALA A 4 0.29 8.17 -8.00
CA ALA A 4 0.57 7.45 -9.24
C ALA A 4 -0.28 6.19 -9.36
N GLU A 5 -1.04 6.03 -10.43
CA GLU A 5 -1.93 4.86 -10.56
C GLU A 5 -1.19 3.55 -10.86
N ASP A 6 0.02 3.61 -11.43
CA ASP A 6 0.83 2.41 -11.67
C ASP A 6 1.29 1.80 -10.34
N PRO A 7 0.90 0.55 -10.02
CA PRO A 7 1.35 -0.12 -8.80
C PRO A 7 2.87 -0.36 -8.76
N GLN A 8 3.62 -0.17 -9.86
CA GLN A 8 5.08 -0.24 -9.89
C GLN A 8 5.74 1.01 -9.29
N LEU A 9 5.01 2.12 -9.25
CA LEU A 9 5.51 3.39 -8.72
C LEU A 9 5.22 3.56 -7.24
N HIS A 10 4.60 2.59 -6.57
CA HIS A 10 4.28 2.69 -5.15
C HIS A 10 5.55 2.69 -4.28
N LEU A 11 5.77 3.79 -3.53
CA LEU A 11 6.93 4.04 -2.66
C LEU A 11 8.28 4.12 -3.40
N ILE A 12 8.27 4.65 -4.62
CA ILE A 12 9.47 4.94 -5.41
C ILE A 12 9.91 6.38 -5.20
N PHE A 13 11.16 6.60 -4.79
CA PHE A 13 11.74 7.95 -4.68
C PHE A 13 12.53 8.31 -5.94
N HIS A 14 12.15 9.37 -6.63
CA HIS A 14 12.82 9.84 -7.85
C HIS A 14 12.79 11.37 -7.94
N HIS A 15 13.94 11.99 -8.20
CA HIS A 15 14.13 13.46 -8.28
C HIS A 15 13.46 14.25 -7.14
N GLY A 16 13.72 13.88 -5.88
CA GLY A 16 13.18 14.59 -4.72
C GLY A 16 11.69 14.32 -4.44
N LYS A 17 11.04 13.48 -5.25
CA LYS A 17 9.61 13.14 -5.15
C LYS A 17 9.46 11.66 -4.77
N ILE A 18 8.48 11.37 -3.92
CA ILE A 18 8.03 10.00 -3.67
C ILE A 18 6.75 9.79 -4.49
N TYR A 19 6.77 8.84 -5.39
CA TYR A 19 5.59 8.35 -6.08
C TYR A 19 4.91 7.31 -5.21
N THR A 20 3.60 7.43 -5.04
CA THR A 20 2.84 6.52 -4.19
C THR A 20 1.49 6.27 -4.83
N LYS A 21 1.16 4.99 -5.05
CA LYS A 21 -0.18 4.63 -5.49
C LYS A 21 -1.22 4.86 -4.37
N PRO A 22 -2.27 5.68 -4.59
CA PRO A 22 -3.36 5.86 -3.64
C PRO A 22 -4.05 4.54 -3.28
N VAL A 23 -4.60 4.45 -2.07
CA VAL A 23 -5.39 3.29 -1.66
C VAL A 23 -6.72 3.30 -2.43
N PRO A 24 -7.00 2.29 -3.27
CA PRO A 24 -8.29 2.18 -3.93
C PRO A 24 -9.41 2.00 -2.90
N THR A 25 -10.50 2.76 -3.02
CA THR A 25 -11.60 2.74 -2.05
C THR A 25 -12.22 1.35 -1.86
N CYS A 26 -12.21 0.53 -2.91
CA CYS A 26 -12.69 -0.84 -2.85
C CYS A 26 -11.90 -1.72 -1.86
N LEU A 27 -10.64 -1.41 -1.57
CA LEU A 27 -9.85 -2.15 -0.57
C LEU A 27 -10.29 -1.89 0.86
N PHE A 28 -11.16 -0.90 1.12
CA PHE A 28 -11.82 -0.73 2.42
C PHE A 28 -13.14 -1.52 2.53
N ASN A 29 -13.60 -2.16 1.46
CA ASN A 29 -14.90 -2.83 1.42
C ASN A 29 -14.76 -4.36 1.59
N HIS A 30 -15.29 -4.91 2.68
CA HIS A 30 -15.23 -6.35 2.94
C HIS A 30 -15.81 -7.22 1.82
N GLN A 31 -16.93 -6.80 1.22
CA GLN A 31 -17.56 -7.52 0.12
C GLN A 31 -16.66 -7.58 -1.12
N PHE A 32 -15.88 -6.52 -1.38
CA PHE A 32 -14.88 -6.54 -2.44
C PHE A 32 -13.82 -7.61 -2.18
N TRP A 33 -13.31 -7.70 -0.95
CA TRP A 33 -12.35 -8.75 -0.57
C TRP A 33 -12.95 -10.14 -0.77
N SER A 34 -14.13 -10.40 -0.21
CA SER A 34 -14.77 -11.73 -0.30
C SER A 34 -15.04 -12.15 -1.75
N THR A 35 -15.49 -11.21 -2.59
CA THR A 35 -15.90 -11.48 -3.97
C THR A 35 -14.71 -11.62 -4.91
N TYR A 36 -13.75 -10.69 -4.86
CA TYR A 36 -12.70 -10.55 -5.88
C TYR A 36 -11.32 -11.02 -5.42
N LEU A 37 -11.05 -11.06 -4.11
CA LEU A 37 -9.73 -11.40 -3.57
C LEU A 37 -9.72 -12.79 -2.92
N CYS A 38 -10.81 -13.22 -2.28
CA CYS A 38 -10.90 -14.49 -1.57
C CYS A 38 -11.41 -15.66 -2.43
N SER A 39 -11.94 -15.41 -3.63
CA SER A 39 -12.52 -16.49 -4.44
C SER A 39 -11.45 -17.50 -4.87
N ARG A 40 -11.76 -18.78 -4.67
CA ARG A 40 -10.90 -19.94 -5.03
C ARG A 40 -10.63 -20.03 -6.54
N THR A 41 -11.40 -19.32 -7.35
CA THR A 41 -11.26 -19.33 -8.81
C THR A 41 -10.29 -18.22 -9.25
N LYS A 42 -9.00 -18.58 -9.34
CA LYS A 42 -7.98 -17.96 -10.23
C LYS A 42 -7.23 -16.68 -9.80
N HIS A 43 -7.39 -16.12 -8.60
CA HIS A 43 -6.68 -14.88 -8.22
C HIS A 43 -5.94 -14.92 -6.87
N TRP A 44 -5.33 -16.03 -6.48
CA TRP A 44 -4.47 -16.11 -5.27
C TRP A 44 -3.42 -14.97 -5.20
N GLY A 45 -2.85 -14.62 -6.36
CA GLY A 45 -1.93 -13.49 -6.48
C GLY A 45 -2.55 -12.16 -6.09
N SER A 46 -3.85 -11.96 -6.28
CA SER A 46 -4.55 -10.70 -6.02
C SER A 46 -4.74 -10.45 -4.51
N ARG A 47 -5.11 -11.46 -3.72
CA ARG A 47 -5.20 -11.32 -2.24
C ARG A 47 -3.84 -11.03 -1.63
N ARG A 48 -2.81 -11.79 -2.02
CA ARG A 48 -1.44 -11.57 -1.55
C ARG A 48 -0.94 -10.18 -1.91
N THR A 49 -1.13 -9.77 -3.16
CA THR A 49 -0.70 -8.45 -3.66
C THR A 49 -1.45 -7.31 -2.95
N SER A 50 -2.77 -7.43 -2.81
CA SER A 50 -3.60 -6.44 -2.11
C SER A 50 -3.22 -6.35 -0.63
N GLY A 51 -3.04 -7.49 0.06
CA GLY A 51 -2.57 -7.53 1.44
C GLY A 51 -1.19 -6.90 1.61
N SER A 52 -0.27 -7.19 0.69
CA SER A 52 1.08 -6.59 0.67
C SER A 52 1.05 -5.08 0.48
N PHE A 53 0.17 -4.60 -0.40
CA PHE A 53 -0.05 -3.17 -0.63
C PHE A 53 -0.66 -2.49 0.59
N MET A 54 -1.63 -3.12 1.26
CA MET A 54 -2.19 -2.56 2.49
C MET A 54 -1.19 -2.57 3.65
N ARG A 55 -0.32 -3.60 3.70
CA ARG A 55 0.80 -3.66 4.63
C ARG A 55 1.74 -2.47 4.46
N SER A 56 2.15 -2.08 3.26
CA SER A 56 3.05 -0.91 3.11
C SER A 56 2.46 0.38 3.73
N TYR A 57 1.16 0.57 3.58
CA TYR A 57 0.41 1.66 4.21
C TYR A 57 0.32 1.53 5.73
N SER A 58 0.21 0.31 6.27
CA SER A 58 0.20 0.07 7.73
C SER A 58 1.48 0.51 8.43
N PHE A 59 2.60 0.57 7.70
CA PHE A 59 3.88 1.08 8.20
C PHE A 59 4.13 2.54 7.86
N SER A 60 3.48 3.06 6.82
CA SER A 60 3.63 4.46 6.38
C SER A 60 2.72 5.42 7.14
N ILE A 61 1.57 4.95 7.64
CA ILE A 61 0.57 5.78 8.34
C ILE A 61 0.30 5.19 9.72
N ARG A 62 1.06 5.66 10.71
CA ARG A 62 1.05 5.16 12.10
C ARG A 62 0.51 6.16 13.12
N HIS A 63 0.39 7.42 12.73
CA HIS A 63 -0.12 8.50 13.57
C HIS A 63 -1.23 9.31 12.86
N PRO A 64 -2.09 10.01 13.62
CA PRO A 64 -3.12 10.90 13.05
C PRO A 64 -2.55 11.96 12.08
N LEU A 65 -1.33 12.44 12.34
CA LEU A 65 -0.65 13.38 11.45
C LEU A 65 -0.29 12.75 10.10
N ASP A 66 0.15 11.49 10.09
CA ASP A 66 0.45 10.76 8.86
C ASP A 66 -0.82 10.62 8.01
N LEU A 67 -1.96 10.32 8.66
CA LEU A 67 -3.24 10.21 7.97
C LEU A 67 -3.69 11.56 7.39
N LYS A 68 -3.49 12.65 8.13
CA LYS A 68 -3.76 14.00 7.65
C LYS A 68 -2.92 14.33 6.40
N LEU A 69 -1.63 13.99 6.41
CA LEU A 69 -0.75 14.17 5.26
C LEU A 69 -1.17 13.27 4.09
N ALA A 70 -1.49 12.00 4.34
CA ALA A 70 -1.95 11.08 3.30
C ALA A 70 -3.22 11.60 2.61
N LYS A 71 -4.17 12.17 3.36
CA LYS A 71 -5.34 12.84 2.80
C LYS A 71 -4.99 14.09 2.00
N GLN A 72 -4.08 14.92 2.51
CA GLN A 72 -3.61 16.12 1.81
C GLN A 72 -2.98 15.78 0.44
N TYR A 73 -2.32 14.63 0.33
CA TYR A 73 -1.76 14.13 -0.92
C TYR A 73 -2.72 13.22 -1.71
N HIS A 74 -4.00 13.15 -1.35
CA HIS A 74 -5.00 12.31 -2.03
C HIS A 74 -4.64 10.82 -2.11
N LEU A 75 -3.89 10.31 -1.13
CA LEU A 75 -3.52 8.90 -1.05
C LEU A 75 -4.59 8.04 -0.38
N ILE A 76 -5.48 8.66 0.39
CA ILE A 76 -6.57 8.02 1.13
C ILE A 76 -7.82 8.86 0.97
N ALA A 77 -8.98 8.19 0.91
CA ALA A 77 -10.28 8.82 0.81
C ALA A 77 -10.55 9.75 2.01
N ALA A 78 -11.12 10.93 1.75
CA ALA A 78 -11.24 12.01 2.74
C ALA A 78 -12.14 11.63 3.93
N GLU A 79 -13.10 10.74 3.71
CA GLU A 79 -14.10 10.25 4.66
C GLU A 79 -13.55 9.28 5.71
N ILE A 80 -12.33 8.77 5.55
CA ILE A 80 -11.74 7.79 6.46
C ILE A 80 -11.12 8.50 7.66
N ASP A 81 -11.77 8.48 8.82
CA ASP A 81 -11.20 9.02 10.06
C ASP A 81 -10.09 8.14 10.65
N TRP A 82 -9.43 8.65 11.70
CA TRP A 82 -8.33 7.96 12.35
C TRP A 82 -8.76 6.65 13.03
N VAL A 83 -9.92 6.62 13.65
CA VAL A 83 -10.41 5.43 14.36
C VAL A 83 -10.61 4.30 13.35
N ARG A 84 -11.40 4.56 12.30
CA ARG A 84 -11.63 3.62 11.20
C ARG A 84 -10.33 3.18 10.53
N TRP A 85 -9.43 4.10 10.25
CA TRP A 85 -8.12 3.78 9.67
C TRP A 85 -7.32 2.84 10.58
N SER A 86 -7.17 3.20 11.86
CA SER A 86 -6.30 2.51 12.80
C SER A 86 -6.76 1.08 13.09
N GLU A 87 -8.08 0.88 13.24
CA GLU A 87 -8.69 -0.43 13.45
C GLU A 87 -8.52 -1.32 12.21
N PHE A 88 -8.83 -0.77 11.03
CA PHE A 88 -8.75 -1.51 9.78
C PHE A 88 -7.32 -1.88 9.41
N ILE A 89 -6.39 -0.92 9.46
CA ILE A 89 -5.03 -1.11 8.97
C ILE A 89 -4.18 -1.99 9.90
N ALA A 90 -4.58 -2.12 11.17
CA ALA A 90 -3.84 -2.88 12.18
C ALA A 90 -3.56 -4.32 11.77
N ARG A 91 -4.56 -4.97 11.15
CA ARG A 91 -4.51 -6.39 10.78
C ARG A 91 -3.48 -6.70 9.69
N PHE A 92 -3.04 -5.69 8.93
CA PHE A 92 -2.07 -5.88 7.84
C PHE A 92 -0.62 -5.84 8.34
N ARG A 93 -0.37 -5.40 9.59
CA ARG A 93 0.98 -5.41 10.18
C ARG A 93 1.49 -6.82 10.47
N ASP A 94 0.57 -7.75 10.71
CA ASP A 94 0.86 -9.13 11.10
C ASP A 94 1.14 -10.04 9.89
N ILE A 95 1.05 -9.51 8.66
CA ILE A 95 1.42 -10.25 7.45
C ILE A 95 2.93 -10.46 7.46
N ASP A 96 3.36 -11.71 7.38
CA ASP A 96 4.77 -12.07 7.39
C ASP A 96 5.46 -11.67 6.07
N ASP A 97 6.77 -11.45 6.10
CA ASP A 97 7.55 -11.13 4.92
C ASP A 97 7.46 -12.25 3.88
N GLU A 98 7.40 -13.53 4.24
CA GLU A 98 7.21 -14.64 3.29
C GLU A 98 5.83 -14.61 2.62
N GLU A 99 4.85 -14.01 3.28
CA GLU A 99 3.49 -13.82 2.77
C GLU A 99 3.37 -12.59 1.86
N VAL A 100 4.35 -11.69 1.88
CA VAL A 100 4.37 -10.53 0.99
C VAL A 100 4.63 -10.98 -0.46
N SER A 101 4.00 -10.30 -1.41
CA SER A 101 4.29 -10.49 -2.82
C SER A 101 5.63 -9.83 -3.17
N LYS A 102 6.45 -10.49 -4.02
CA LYS A 102 7.84 -10.10 -4.36
C LYS A 102 8.04 -8.58 -4.57
N ARG A 103 7.06 -7.91 -5.20
CA ARG A 103 7.06 -6.46 -5.45
C ARG A 103 7.18 -5.61 -4.18
N TYR A 104 6.52 -6.02 -3.08
CA TYR A 104 6.36 -5.22 -1.87
C TYR A 104 7.32 -5.63 -0.74
N HIS A 105 8.24 -6.58 -0.97
CA HIS A 105 9.30 -6.88 -0.01
C HIS A 105 10.20 -5.68 0.23
N PHE A 106 10.38 -4.83 -0.79
CA PHE A 106 11.27 -3.69 -0.73
C PHE A 106 10.48 -2.44 -0.35
N ARG A 107 10.62 -2.02 0.92
CA ARG A 107 9.71 -1.07 1.55
C ARG A 107 9.93 0.40 1.16
N GLN A 108 11.08 0.81 0.65
CA GLN A 108 11.32 2.17 0.11
C GLN A 108 12.52 2.11 -0.83
N PHE A 109 12.32 2.28 -2.14
CA PHE A 109 13.46 2.46 -3.05
C PHE A 109 13.89 3.92 -3.01
N ARG A 110 14.98 4.23 -2.30
CA ARG A 110 15.87 5.30 -2.76
C ARG A 110 16.50 4.80 -4.07
N VAL A 111 16.27 5.53 -5.17
CA VAL A 111 16.94 5.29 -6.47
C VAL A 111 18.47 5.15 -6.35
N SER A 112 19.08 5.62 -5.27
CA SER A 112 20.51 5.39 -4.96
C SER A 112 20.92 3.91 -4.81
N ARG A 113 19.99 2.94 -4.79
CA ARG A 113 20.30 1.49 -4.86
C ARG A 113 19.93 0.81 -6.18
N LEU A 114 19.30 1.52 -7.12
CA LEU A 114 18.95 0.98 -8.45
C LEU A 114 20.17 0.89 -9.40
N ASN A 115 21.19 1.72 -9.18
CA ASN A 115 22.44 1.70 -9.96
C ASN A 115 23.39 0.52 -9.64
N TRP A 116 23.05 -0.35 -8.68
CA TRP A 116 23.87 -1.52 -8.34
C TRP A 116 23.41 -2.83 -8.98
N LEU A 117 22.27 -2.83 -9.69
CA LEU A 117 21.74 -4.01 -10.39
C LEU A 117 21.86 -3.93 -11.92
N VAL A 118 22.48 -2.87 -12.43
CA VAL A 118 22.76 -2.67 -13.87
C VAL A 118 24.27 -2.44 -14.11
N ARG A 119 25.12 -3.02 -13.26
CA ARG A 119 26.56 -3.16 -13.53
C ARG A 119 26.94 -4.62 -13.44
#